data_AF-A0A662M0Y3-F1
#
_entry.id   AF-A0A662M0Y3-F1
#
_cell.length_a   1.000
_cell.length_b   1.000
_cell.length_c   1.000
_cell.angle_alpha   90.00
_cell.angle_beta   90.00
_cell.angle_gamma   90.00
#
_symmetry.space_group_name_H-M   'P 1'
#
loop_
_entity.id
_entity.type
_entity.pdbx_description
1 polymer ?
#
loop_
_entity_poly.entity_id
_entity_poly.type
_entity_poly.pdbx_seq_one_letter_code
_entity_poly.pdbx_strand_id
1 'polypeptide(L)'
;MVAIKDLPEEEYVLEGNAACPGCPITIALRTVLKALGKDTIMTVPASCSAVIQSLYPKTSFAVPTLNIAFEAADASASGIESALHAQGKDDVTVLAWAGDGGSYD
;
A
#
# COMPACT_ATOMS: atom_id res chain seq x y z
N MET A 1 -7.00 -9.62 -23.13
CA MET A 1 -6.52 -8.22 -23.00
C MET A 1 -7.43 -7.55 -22.01
N VAL A 2 -6.87 -6.93 -20.96
CA VAL A 2 -7.62 -6.10 -20.01
C VAL A 2 -7.66 -4.68 -20.58
N ALA A 3 -8.85 -4.08 -20.66
CA ALA A 3 -9.03 -2.69 -21.05
C ALA A 3 -9.36 -1.83 -19.82
N ILE A 4 -9.26 -0.50 -19.94
CA ILE A 4 -9.58 0.43 -18.84
C ILE A 4 -11.00 0.23 -18.31
N LYS A 5 -11.95 -0.11 -19.19
CA LYS A 5 -13.35 -0.40 -18.83
C LYS A 5 -13.52 -1.65 -17.97
N ASP A 6 -12.49 -2.50 -17.90
CA ASP A 6 -12.51 -3.76 -17.13
C ASP A 6 -11.88 -3.59 -15.74
N LEU A 7 -11.40 -2.38 -15.38
CA LEU A 7 -10.88 -2.09 -14.05
C LEU A 7 -12.01 -2.09 -13.01
N PRO A 8 -11.78 -2.63 -11.80
CA PRO A 8 -12.75 -2.56 -10.71
C PRO A 8 -13.15 -1.11 -10.39
N GLU A 9 -14.42 -0.88 -10.06
CA GLU A 9 -14.91 0.43 -9.65
C GLU A 9 -14.48 0.76 -8.21
N GLU A 10 -14.34 -0.26 -7.36
CA GLU A 10 -13.93 -0.15 -5.97
C GLU A 10 -12.58 0.56 -5.81
N GLU A 11 -12.51 1.50 -4.87
CA GLU A 11 -11.31 2.29 -4.58
C GLU A 11 -10.75 1.94 -3.20
N TYR A 12 -9.43 1.81 -3.14
CA TYR A 12 -8.70 1.60 -1.88
C TYR A 12 -7.74 2.75 -1.55
N VAL A 13 -7.64 3.74 -2.44
CA VAL A 13 -7.05 5.05 -2.16
C VAL A 13 -8.20 6.05 -2.20
N LEU A 14 -8.67 6.45 -1.02
CA LEU A 14 -9.78 7.37 -0.84
C LEU A 14 -9.36 8.81 -1.11
N GLU A 15 -10.36 9.65 -1.32
CA GLU A 15 -10.19 11.09 -1.40
C GLU A 15 -9.72 11.68 -0.05
N GLY A 16 -9.05 12.84 -0.08
CA GLY A 16 -8.61 13.53 1.14
C GLY A 16 -7.25 13.07 1.66
N ASN A 17 -6.26 13.04 0.77
CA ASN A 17 -4.85 12.75 1.07
C ASN A 17 -3.98 14.01 0.95
N ALA A 18 -2.76 13.97 1.49
CA ALA A 18 -1.85 15.12 1.51
C ALA A 18 -0.88 15.16 0.31
N ALA A 19 -1.19 14.45 -0.77
CA ALA A 19 -0.34 14.42 -1.95
C ALA A 19 -0.41 15.73 -2.74
N CYS A 20 0.69 16.05 -3.43
CA CYS A 20 0.70 17.15 -4.39
C CYS A 20 -0.35 16.94 -5.50
N PRO A 21 -0.89 18.02 -6.11
CA PRO A 21 -1.76 17.91 -7.27
C PRO A 21 -1.08 17.13 -8.41
N GLY A 22 -1.71 16.05 -8.86
CA GLY A 22 -1.16 15.20 -9.92
C GLY A 22 -0.02 14.26 -9.48
N CYS A 23 0.12 13.99 -8.18
CA CYS A 23 1.15 13.07 -7.69
C CYS A 23 1.05 11.68 -8.35
N PRO A 24 2.12 11.17 -8.99
CA PRO A 24 2.08 9.87 -9.65
C PRO A 24 2.03 8.70 -8.66
N ILE A 25 2.51 8.88 -7.43
CA ILE A 25 2.53 7.85 -6.39
C ILE A 25 1.11 7.41 -6.05
N THR A 26 0.18 8.36 -5.88
CA THR A 26 -1.22 8.03 -5.54
C THR A 26 -1.95 7.37 -6.71
N ILE A 27 -1.65 7.76 -7.95
CA ILE A 27 -2.21 7.14 -9.16
C ILE A 27 -1.71 5.69 -9.29
N ALA A 28 -0.41 5.48 -9.08
CA ALA A 28 0.19 4.15 -9.10
C ALA A 28 -0.39 3.26 -8.00
N LEU A 29 -0.43 3.75 -6.76
CA LEU A 29 -0.99 3.00 -5.63
C LEU A 29 -2.47 2.67 -5.84
N ARG A 30 -3.27 3.61 -6.35
CA ARG A 30 -4.67 3.38 -6.71
C ARG A 30 -4.81 2.20 -7.68
N THR A 31 -3.96 2.16 -8.71
CA THR A 31 -3.98 1.10 -9.72
C THR A 31 -3.54 -0.24 -9.13
N VAL A 32 -2.49 -0.25 -8.31
CA VAL A 32 -1.99 -1.44 -7.62
C VAL A 32 -3.06 -2.01 -6.70
N LEU A 33 -3.67 -1.21 -5.84
CA LEU A 33 -4.67 -1.72 -4.91
C LEU A 33 -5.96 -2.17 -5.62
N LYS A 34 -6.32 -1.59 -6.77
CA LYS A 34 -7.41 -2.15 -7.61
C LYS A 34 -7.08 -3.55 -8.12
N ALA A 35 -5.82 -3.82 -8.43
CA ALA A 35 -5.38 -5.13 -8.88
C ALA A 35 -5.29 -6.14 -7.74
N LEU A 36 -4.86 -5.72 -6.54
CA LEU A 36 -4.68 -6.60 -5.37
C LEU A 36 -5.98 -6.82 -4.58
N GLY A 37 -6.88 -5.84 -4.56
CA GLY A 37 -8.17 -5.92 -3.87
C GLY A 37 -8.08 -5.68 -2.36
N LYS A 38 -9.24 -5.83 -1.70
CA LYS A 38 -9.44 -5.52 -0.26
C LYS A 38 -8.59 -6.37 0.69
N ASP A 39 -8.28 -7.60 0.30
CA ASP A 39 -7.59 -8.58 1.15
C ASP A 39 -6.07 -8.41 0.98
N THR A 40 -5.62 -7.17 1.21
CA THR A 40 -4.22 -6.73 1.07
C THR A 40 -3.77 -6.04 2.35
N ILE A 41 -2.59 -6.39 2.86
CA ILE A 41 -1.90 -5.66 3.93
C ILE A 41 -0.65 -5.02 3.33
N MET A 42 -0.48 -3.72 3.57
CA MET A 42 0.65 -2.96 3.05
C MET A 42 1.60 -2.55 4.18
N THR A 43 2.89 -2.67 3.94
CA THR A 43 3.94 -2.04 4.76
C THR A 43 4.59 -0.90 3.97
N VAL A 44 4.79 0.24 4.63
CA VAL A 44 5.25 1.48 4.02
C VAL A 44 6.44 2.01 4.83
N PRO A 45 7.67 2.02 4.28
CA PRO A 45 8.80 2.67 4.93
C PRO A 45 8.65 4.19 4.90
N ALA A 46 9.42 4.88 5.74
CA ALA A 46 9.50 6.34 5.76
C ALA A 46 9.72 6.91 4.34
N SER A 47 8.71 7.58 3.78
CA SER A 47 8.70 8.01 2.37
C SER A 47 7.58 9.01 2.14
N CYS A 48 7.44 9.53 0.92
CA CYS A 48 6.26 10.31 0.53
C CYS A 48 4.97 9.56 0.83
N SER A 49 4.90 8.25 0.56
CA SER A 49 3.71 7.42 0.82
C SER A 49 3.28 7.46 2.28
N ALA A 50 4.23 7.39 3.22
CA ALA A 50 3.96 7.46 4.66
C ALA A 50 3.42 8.84 5.11
N VAL A 51 3.69 9.90 4.35
CA VAL A 51 3.26 11.27 4.66
C VAL A 51 1.94 11.60 3.97
N ILE A 52 1.80 11.22 2.69
CA ILE A 52 0.62 11.55 1.90
C ILE A 52 -0.62 10.76 2.30
N GLN A 53 -0.45 9.61 2.98
CA GLN A 53 -1.53 8.73 3.41
C GLN A 53 -2.66 9.42 4.19
N SER A 54 -2.43 10.62 4.74
CA SER A 54 -3.36 11.63 5.31
C SER A 54 -2.88 12.10 6.68
N LEU A 55 -3.48 13.18 7.18
CA LEU A 55 -3.17 13.72 8.51
C LEU A 55 -3.71 12.80 9.60
N TYR A 56 -2.85 12.45 10.56
CA TYR A 56 -3.23 11.72 11.77
C TYR A 56 -4.44 12.40 12.45
N PRO A 57 -5.43 11.63 12.94
CA PRO A 57 -5.49 10.16 13.05
C PRO A 57 -6.15 9.46 11.84
N LYS A 58 -6.31 10.15 10.70
CA LYS A 58 -7.00 9.59 9.54
C LYS A 58 -6.01 9.05 8.51
N THR A 59 -6.46 8.06 7.74
CA THR A 59 -5.77 7.56 6.55
C THR A 59 -6.77 7.52 5.39
N SER A 60 -6.27 7.84 4.20
CA SER A 60 -6.95 7.68 2.91
C SER A 60 -6.70 6.30 2.31
N PHE A 61 -5.78 5.51 2.85
CA PHE A 61 -5.56 4.13 2.40
C PHE A 61 -6.57 3.22 3.10
N ALA A 62 -7.48 2.61 2.33
CA ALA A 62 -8.56 1.77 2.84
C ALA A 62 -8.16 0.29 2.96
N VAL A 63 -6.87 0.03 3.13
CA VAL A 63 -6.29 -1.28 3.44
C VAL A 63 -5.42 -1.17 4.70
N PRO A 64 -5.30 -2.24 5.52
CA PRO A 64 -4.37 -2.24 6.64
C PRO A 64 -2.98 -1.80 6.20
N THR A 65 -2.48 -0.72 6.81
CA THR A 65 -1.21 -0.10 6.45
C THR A 65 -0.33 0.02 7.69
N LEU A 66 0.86 -0.57 7.63
CA LEU A 66 1.88 -0.46 8.66
C LEU A 66 2.99 0.49 8.21
N ASN A 67 3.14 1.61 8.91
CA ASN A 67 4.33 2.45 8.75
C ASN A 67 5.51 1.82 9.50
N ILE A 68 6.66 1.74 8.84
CA ILE A 68 7.86 1.11 9.37
C ILE A 68 9.10 1.99 9.16
N ALA A 69 10.20 1.66 9.85
CA ALA A 69 11.50 2.29 9.65
C ALA A 69 11.96 2.16 8.19
N PHE A 70 12.75 3.13 7.73
CA PHE A 70 13.13 3.29 6.32
C PHE A 70 13.68 2.00 5.67
N GLU A 71 14.65 1.36 6.32
CA GLU A 71 15.36 0.18 5.80
C GLU A 71 14.63 -1.15 6.06
N ALA A 72 13.42 -1.13 6.64
CA ALA A 72 12.79 -2.32 7.22
C ALA A 72 11.51 -2.78 6.50
N ALA A 73 11.22 -2.26 5.30
CA ALA A 73 10.01 -2.61 4.55
C ALA A 73 9.89 -4.14 4.30
N ASP A 74 10.91 -4.76 3.70
CA ASP A 74 10.84 -6.18 3.31
C ASP A 74 10.93 -7.12 4.51
N ALA A 75 11.71 -6.74 5.54
CA ALA A 75 11.73 -7.47 6.81
C ALA A 75 10.35 -7.45 7.48
N SER A 76 9.67 -6.29 7.44
CA SER A 76 8.30 -6.16 7.94
C SER A 76 7.30 -6.97 7.11
N ALA A 77 7.38 -6.92 5.78
CA ALA A 77 6.52 -7.69 4.89
C ALA A 77 6.67 -9.20 5.14
N SER A 78 7.90 -9.70 5.23
CA SER A 78 8.20 -11.10 5.52
C SER A 78 7.63 -11.52 6.88
N GLY A 79 7.70 -10.66 7.90
CA GLY A 79 7.10 -10.91 9.21
C GLY A 79 5.57 -10.98 9.16
N ILE A 80 4.93 -10.10 8.37
CA ILE A 80 3.47 -10.10 8.17
C ILE A 80 3.04 -11.39 7.46
N GLU A 81 3.74 -11.78 6.39
CA GLU A 81 3.46 -12.99 5.62
C GLU A 81 3.57 -14.24 6.50
N SER A 82 4.68 -14.37 7.23
CA SER A 82 4.88 -15.51 8.14
C SER A 82 3.81 -15.59 9.24
N ALA A 83 3.39 -14.43 9.77
CA ALA A 83 2.34 -14.36 10.78
C ALA A 83 0.95 -14.71 10.24
N LEU A 84 0.66 -14.37 8.97
CA LEU A 84 -0.59 -14.77 8.29
C LEU A 84 -0.60 -16.26 8.00
N HIS A 85 0.51 -16.81 7.51
CA HIS A 85 0.67 -18.25 7.28
C HIS A 85 0.47 -19.05 8.57
N ALA A 86 1.06 -18.62 9.68
CA ALA A 86 0.86 -19.24 10.99
C ALA A 86 -0.60 -19.19 11.50
N GLN A 87 -1.40 -18.24 11.00
CA GLN A 87 -2.83 -18.12 11.27
C GLN A 87 -3.70 -18.89 10.27
N GLY A 88 -3.13 -19.53 9.25
CA GLY A 88 -3.85 -20.20 8.17
C GLY A 88 -4.57 -19.23 7.22
N LYS A 89 -4.05 -18.00 7.07
CA LYS A 89 -4.60 -16.95 6.19
C LYS A 89 -3.71 -16.77 4.95
N ASP A 90 -3.72 -17.77 4.08
CA ASP A 90 -2.89 -17.79 2.86
C ASP A 90 -3.52 -17.02 1.68
N ASP A 91 -4.72 -16.45 1.87
CA ASP A 91 -5.49 -15.69 0.87
C ASP A 91 -5.26 -14.17 0.96
N VAL A 92 -4.51 -13.70 1.96
CA VAL A 92 -4.20 -12.28 2.16
C VAL A 92 -2.91 -11.91 1.44
N THR A 93 -2.96 -10.90 0.57
CA THR A 93 -1.78 -10.38 -0.11
C THR A 93 -0.97 -9.47 0.81
N VAL A 94 0.35 -9.65 0.85
CA VAL A 94 1.26 -8.74 1.55
C VAL A 94 2.03 -7.91 0.53
N LEU A 95 1.97 -6.59 0.68
CA LEU A 95 2.61 -5.61 -0.20
C LEU A 95 3.69 -4.81 0.56
N ALA A 96 4.94 -4.92 0.14
CA ALA A 96 5.97 -3.92 0.47
C ALA A 96 5.86 -2.76 -0.53
N TRP A 97 5.37 -1.61 -0.07
CA TRP A 97 5.21 -0.41 -0.90
C TRP A 97 6.31 0.61 -0.58
N ALA A 98 7.42 0.51 -1.32
CA ALA A 98 8.59 1.35 -1.13
C ALA A 98 8.82 2.28 -2.33
N GLY A 99 9.40 3.45 -2.05
CA GLY A 99 10.00 4.31 -3.08
C GLY A 99 11.35 3.77 -3.52
N ASP A 100 11.98 4.47 -4.45
CA ASP A 100 13.34 4.20 -4.95
C ASP A 100 14.37 4.11 -3.83
N GLY A 101 14.42 5.10 -2.93
CA GLY A 101 15.36 5.08 -1.80
C GLY A 101 15.11 3.95 -0.80
N GLY A 102 13.86 3.54 -0.59
CA GLY A 102 13.55 2.43 0.32
C GLY A 102 13.66 1.04 -0.31
N SER A 103 14.01 0.97 -1.60
CA SER A 103 14.10 -0.29 -2.37
C SER A 103 15.53 -0.63 -2.80
N TYR A 104 16.38 0.37 -3.00
CA TYR A 104 17.70 0.17 -3.60
C TYR A 104 18.87 0.74 -2.78
N ASP A 105 18.69 1.89 -2.13
CA ASP A 105 19.74 2.57 -1.36
C ASP A 105 19.95 1.91 0.01
#